data_AF-A0A074JYZ0-F1
#
_entry.id   AF-A0A074JYZ0-F1
#
_cell.length_a   1.000
_cell.length_b   1.000
_cell.length_c   1.000
_cell.angle_alpha   90.00
_cell.angle_beta   90.00
_cell.angle_gamma   90.00
#
_symmetry.space_group_name_H-M   'P 1'
#
loop_
_entity.id
_entity.type
_entity.pdbx_description
1 polymer ?
#
loop_
_entity_poly.entity_id
_entity_poly.type
_entity_poly.pdbx_seq_one_letter_code
_entity_poly.pdbx_strand_id
1 'polypeptide(L)'
;MDKITDEESLEKWLETRPEETRRRDAVTIAYRAAARVMPMWVSALNDVFARESNLTGSPIFWSVLTSGVYIIHPTPEVRHSAARSARSTFSTLSEGKSAALSAAVSAAVSAALSAGNYDSAALSPNSAAALSANSAAALSANSAARSANFAARSGSTAVWQQIEQDCSALLAGQEMAQAPLWSNGTPEWIAGLLSETRAWMARTPGHDFWLRWYEAALAGQPLTGDWQSHWALLRDIALIPDADWERGAEHVAGLIAVKELAILGNRPLGEDNIEEGDDGVWHKVAAPSVDADILRDSTERVLDVIAEIEAQIASGRGNLFSALETDLSRLKDRIARYPDRALRLHDTFLIVQSHIARDLQSGELPEDALVHDLSTELGIAALDLRNADPKAREVIKARMVHRVQELDDEQKHAFKVISEEGAKRADAELGAELIEDAEVITEGTASADELRAAAWRQTGRLARIFSSSKQMAKDVGEALDWLGSKTGGVGAAYFIVKLFLWILT
;
A
#
# COMPACT_ATOMS: atom_id res chain seq x y z
N MET A 1 -30.06 3.49 -22.08
CA MET A 1 -30.28 2.77 -20.81
C MET A 1 -31.23 3.61 -20.00
N ASP A 2 -32.26 3.00 -19.43
CA ASP A 2 -33.22 3.74 -18.62
C ASP A 2 -32.56 4.23 -17.33
N LYS A 3 -33.03 5.37 -16.85
CA LYS A 3 -32.54 6.02 -15.63
C LYS A 3 -32.82 5.12 -14.42
N ILE A 4 -31.85 4.92 -13.53
CA ILE A 4 -32.05 4.15 -12.29
C ILE A 4 -32.50 5.10 -11.19
N THR A 5 -33.77 5.03 -10.81
CA THR A 5 -34.38 5.95 -9.83
C THR A 5 -35.04 5.24 -8.65
N ASP A 6 -35.16 3.92 -8.71
CA ASP A 6 -35.92 3.11 -7.76
C ASP A 6 -35.52 1.62 -7.85
N GLU A 7 -36.15 0.81 -7.00
CA GLU A 7 -35.95 -0.64 -6.92
C GLU A 7 -36.29 -1.36 -8.24
N GLU A 8 -37.37 -0.94 -8.92
CA GLU A 8 -37.84 -1.59 -10.14
C GLU A 8 -36.89 -1.34 -11.32
N SER A 9 -36.38 -0.10 -11.44
CA SER A 9 -35.38 0.25 -12.46
C SER A 9 -34.02 -0.42 -12.20
N LEU A 10 -33.62 -0.60 -10.93
CA LEU A 10 -32.41 -1.37 -10.59
C LEU A 10 -32.58 -2.87 -10.88
N GLU A 11 -33.74 -3.45 -10.59
CA GLU A 11 -34.05 -4.85 -10.92
C GLU A 11 -33.90 -5.12 -12.42
N LYS A 12 -34.55 -4.30 -13.24
CA LYS A 12 -34.46 -4.39 -14.71
C LYS A 12 -33.02 -4.24 -15.19
N TRP A 13 -32.25 -3.35 -14.57
CA TRP A 13 -30.83 -3.21 -14.89
C TRP A 13 -30.05 -4.49 -14.59
N LEU A 14 -30.23 -5.10 -13.41
CA LEU A 14 -29.57 -6.34 -13.00
C LEU A 14 -29.93 -7.52 -13.90
N GLU A 15 -31.19 -7.63 -14.34
CA GLU A 15 -31.65 -8.65 -15.28
C GLU A 15 -30.94 -8.57 -16.64
N THR A 16 -30.58 -7.37 -17.08
CA THR A 16 -29.87 -7.16 -18.35
C THR A 16 -28.38 -7.51 -18.29
N ARG A 17 -27.82 -7.74 -17.09
CA ARG A 17 -26.39 -8.07 -16.92
C ARG A 17 -26.07 -9.48 -17.41
N PRO A 18 -24.87 -9.70 -17.99
CA PRO A 18 -24.38 -11.04 -18.35
C PRO A 18 -24.41 -11.97 -17.14
N GLU A 19 -24.78 -13.25 -17.33
CA GLU A 19 -24.95 -14.21 -16.23
C GLU A 19 -23.67 -14.39 -15.41
N GLU A 20 -22.52 -14.30 -16.07
CA GLU A 20 -21.18 -14.49 -15.49
C GLU A 20 -20.81 -13.34 -14.54
N THR A 21 -21.23 -12.12 -14.82
CA THR A 21 -20.89 -10.94 -14.01
C THR A 21 -22.04 -10.47 -13.13
N ARG A 22 -23.29 -10.87 -13.42
CA ARG A 22 -24.52 -10.40 -12.75
C ARG A 22 -24.41 -10.49 -11.23
N ARG A 23 -23.88 -11.59 -10.70
CA ARG A 23 -23.72 -11.74 -9.25
C ARG A 23 -22.66 -10.79 -8.69
N ARG A 24 -21.49 -10.68 -9.32
CA ARG A 24 -20.44 -9.74 -8.89
C ARG A 24 -20.95 -8.29 -8.92
N ASP A 25 -21.70 -7.93 -9.95
CA ASP A 25 -22.31 -6.61 -10.10
C ASP A 25 -23.36 -6.37 -9.00
N ALA A 26 -24.24 -7.34 -8.74
CA ALA A 26 -25.23 -7.28 -7.66
C ALA A 26 -24.57 -7.10 -6.28
N VAL A 27 -23.55 -7.90 -5.95
CA VAL A 27 -22.84 -7.78 -4.68
C VAL A 27 -22.13 -6.44 -4.56
N THR A 28 -21.56 -5.93 -5.65
CA THR A 28 -20.91 -4.62 -5.66
C THR A 28 -21.88 -3.50 -5.31
N ILE A 29 -23.07 -3.48 -5.94
CA ILE A 29 -24.12 -2.50 -5.62
C ILE A 29 -24.58 -2.65 -4.16
N ALA A 30 -24.80 -3.88 -3.69
CA ALA A 30 -25.26 -4.15 -2.33
C ALA A 30 -24.24 -3.70 -1.27
N TYR A 31 -22.96 -4.05 -1.45
CA TYR A 31 -21.86 -3.62 -0.60
C TYR A 31 -21.76 -2.10 -0.52
N ARG A 32 -21.73 -1.41 -1.67
CA ARG A 32 -21.60 0.05 -1.71
C ARG A 32 -22.81 0.75 -1.10
N ALA A 33 -24.03 0.26 -1.35
CA ALA A 33 -25.23 0.77 -0.71
C ALA A 33 -25.17 0.64 0.83
N ALA A 34 -24.75 -0.53 1.33
CA ALA A 34 -24.62 -0.77 2.77
C ALA A 34 -23.50 0.09 3.41
N ALA A 35 -22.33 0.16 2.78
CA ALA A 35 -21.20 0.95 3.27
C ALA A 35 -21.56 2.45 3.40
N ARG A 36 -22.33 2.99 2.46
CA ARG A 36 -22.77 4.41 2.48
C ARG A 36 -23.63 4.77 3.69
N VAL A 37 -24.43 3.83 4.19
CA VAL A 37 -25.33 4.07 5.34
C VAL A 37 -24.81 3.48 6.65
N MET A 38 -23.65 2.83 6.63
CA MET A 38 -22.99 2.30 7.83
C MET A 38 -22.83 3.36 8.95
N PRO A 39 -22.49 4.64 8.68
CA PRO A 39 -22.41 5.66 9.74
C PRO A 39 -23.71 5.86 10.53
N MET A 40 -24.87 5.55 9.94
CA MET A 40 -26.16 5.62 10.64
C MET A 40 -26.26 4.62 11.77
N TRP A 41 -25.68 3.43 11.60
CA TRP A 41 -25.59 2.48 12.70
C TRP A 41 -24.59 2.92 13.76
N VAL A 42 -23.39 3.32 13.33
CA VAL A 42 -22.33 3.67 14.27
C VAL A 42 -22.72 4.86 15.15
N SER A 43 -23.39 5.87 14.59
CA SER A 43 -23.93 6.97 15.38
C SER A 43 -24.93 6.48 16.43
N ALA A 44 -25.81 5.53 16.10
CA ALA A 44 -26.77 4.98 17.05
C ALA A 44 -26.13 4.18 18.20
N LEU A 45 -24.89 3.69 18.05
CA LEU A 45 -24.14 3.08 19.15
C LEU A 45 -23.80 4.08 20.27
N ASN A 46 -23.91 5.39 20.02
CA ASN A 46 -23.77 6.40 21.06
C ASN A 46 -24.97 6.46 22.01
N ASP A 47 -26.15 6.04 21.56
CA ASP A 47 -27.38 6.17 22.30
C ASP A 47 -27.46 5.20 23.48
N VAL A 48 -28.24 5.59 24.49
CA VAL A 48 -28.45 4.81 25.71
C VAL A 48 -28.96 3.41 25.41
N PHE A 49 -29.84 3.26 24.42
CA PHE A 49 -30.43 1.95 24.09
C PHE A 49 -29.38 0.93 23.59
N ALA A 50 -28.35 1.39 22.88
CA ALA A 50 -27.31 0.50 22.37
C ALA A 50 -26.50 -0.11 23.52
N ARG A 51 -26.29 0.68 24.59
CA ARG A 51 -25.65 0.20 25.83
C ARG A 51 -26.57 -0.74 26.60
N GLU A 52 -27.85 -0.42 26.71
CA GLU A 52 -28.86 -1.25 27.39
C GLU A 52 -29.04 -2.62 26.72
N SER A 53 -28.91 -2.66 25.39
CA SER A 53 -29.08 -3.88 24.59
C SER A 53 -27.75 -4.60 24.33
N ASN A 54 -26.63 -4.10 24.88
CA ASN A 54 -25.28 -4.60 24.64
C ASN A 54 -24.93 -4.73 23.14
N LEU A 55 -25.43 -3.82 22.32
CA LEU A 55 -25.20 -3.80 20.88
C LEU A 55 -23.75 -3.42 20.58
N THR A 56 -23.15 -4.15 19.64
CA THR A 56 -21.79 -3.89 19.15
C THR A 56 -21.81 -3.54 17.67
N GLY A 57 -20.80 -2.80 17.19
CA GLY A 57 -20.63 -2.51 15.77
C GLY A 57 -20.13 -3.70 14.95
N SER A 58 -19.49 -4.69 15.61
CA SER A 58 -18.74 -5.78 14.98
C SER A 58 -19.54 -6.58 13.94
N PRO A 59 -20.80 -7.00 14.18
CA PRO A 59 -21.55 -7.79 13.19
C PRO A 59 -21.77 -7.04 11.87
N ILE A 60 -22.08 -5.74 11.94
CA ILE A 60 -22.32 -4.93 10.75
C ILE A 60 -21.01 -4.67 10.00
N PHE A 61 -19.94 -4.32 10.71
CA PHE A 61 -18.63 -4.18 10.09
C PHE A 61 -18.20 -5.46 9.37
N TRP A 62 -18.41 -6.62 9.99
CA TRP A 62 -18.12 -7.92 9.41
C TRP A 62 -18.93 -8.18 8.13
N SER A 63 -20.23 -7.90 8.13
CA SER A 63 -21.09 -8.07 6.94
C SER A 63 -20.72 -7.16 5.78
N VAL A 64 -20.45 -5.88 6.06
CA VAL A 64 -20.05 -4.93 5.01
C VAL A 64 -18.65 -5.27 4.48
N LEU A 65 -17.70 -5.60 5.36
CA LEU A 65 -16.35 -6.01 4.93
C LEU A 65 -16.39 -7.28 4.08
N THR A 66 -17.10 -8.32 4.53
CA THR A 66 -17.11 -9.63 3.85
C THR A 66 -17.80 -9.56 2.48
N SER A 67 -18.86 -8.76 2.35
CA SER A 67 -19.49 -8.50 1.04
C SER A 67 -18.55 -7.77 0.08
N GLY A 68 -17.74 -6.83 0.56
CA GLY A 68 -16.67 -6.20 -0.23
C GLY A 68 -15.58 -7.19 -0.67
N VAL A 69 -15.12 -8.05 0.24
CA VAL A 69 -14.11 -9.09 -0.03
C VAL A 69 -14.57 -10.06 -1.13
N TYR A 70 -15.86 -10.43 -1.13
CA TYR A 70 -16.41 -11.34 -2.13
C TYR A 70 -16.21 -10.85 -3.58
N ILE A 71 -16.25 -9.53 -3.81
CA ILE A 71 -16.10 -8.93 -5.14
C ILE A 71 -14.77 -9.33 -5.79
N ILE A 72 -13.72 -9.51 -4.98
CA ILE A 72 -12.37 -9.86 -5.41
C ILE A 72 -12.04 -11.34 -5.16
N HIS A 73 -12.53 -11.90 -4.06
CA HIS A 73 -12.27 -13.28 -3.64
C HIS A 73 -13.59 -14.06 -3.45
N PRO A 74 -14.30 -14.44 -4.53
CA PRO A 74 -15.57 -15.15 -4.44
C PRO A 74 -15.38 -16.65 -4.12
N THR A 75 -14.60 -16.99 -3.09
CA THR A 75 -14.31 -18.38 -2.69
C THR A 75 -15.45 -18.97 -1.83
N PRO A 76 -15.59 -20.30 -1.75
CA PRO A 76 -16.59 -20.94 -0.88
C PRO A 76 -16.53 -20.48 0.58
N GLU A 77 -15.33 -20.25 1.10
CA GLU A 77 -15.07 -19.84 2.49
C GLU A 77 -15.58 -18.41 2.74
N VAL A 78 -15.32 -17.49 1.81
CA VAL A 78 -15.84 -16.12 1.87
C VAL A 78 -17.36 -16.12 1.77
N ARG A 79 -17.95 -16.94 0.89
CA ARG A 79 -19.41 -17.09 0.80
C ARG A 79 -20.02 -17.64 2.09
N HIS A 80 -19.35 -18.60 2.73
CA HIS A 80 -19.79 -19.13 4.02
C HIS A 80 -19.68 -18.07 5.12
N SER A 81 -18.57 -17.32 5.15
CA SER A 81 -18.40 -16.20 6.07
C SER A 81 -19.50 -15.14 5.91
N ALA A 82 -19.83 -14.76 4.67
CA ALA A 82 -20.88 -13.78 4.40
C ALA A 82 -22.27 -14.24 4.89
N ALA A 83 -22.61 -15.53 4.70
CA ALA A 83 -23.87 -16.07 5.20
C ALA A 83 -23.94 -16.03 6.75
N ARG A 84 -22.81 -16.26 7.43
CA ARG A 84 -22.73 -16.24 8.90
C ARG A 84 -22.75 -14.82 9.45
N SER A 85 -22.01 -13.90 8.83
CA SER A 85 -22.04 -12.47 9.20
C SER A 85 -23.45 -11.90 9.04
N ALA A 86 -24.17 -12.27 7.97
CA ALA A 86 -25.55 -11.88 7.76
C ALA A 86 -26.47 -12.35 8.90
N ARG A 87 -26.31 -13.59 9.38
CA ARG A 87 -27.09 -14.12 10.51
C ARG A 87 -26.79 -13.39 11.82
N SER A 88 -25.51 -13.18 12.11
CA SER A 88 -25.07 -12.43 13.31
C SER A 88 -25.57 -10.97 13.27
N THR A 89 -25.60 -10.36 12.09
CA THR A 89 -26.12 -9.00 11.90
C THR A 89 -27.64 -8.97 11.98
N PHE A 90 -28.33 -10.00 11.49
CA PHE A 90 -29.78 -10.07 11.54
C PHE A 90 -30.30 -10.11 12.98
N SER A 91 -29.60 -10.76 13.92
CA SER A 91 -29.97 -10.71 15.34
C SER A 91 -29.92 -9.30 15.95
N THR A 92 -29.18 -8.35 15.37
CA THR A 92 -29.19 -6.96 15.86
C THR A 92 -30.42 -6.16 15.38
N LEU A 93 -31.18 -6.66 14.38
CA LEU A 93 -32.39 -6.00 13.90
C LEU A 93 -33.51 -5.98 14.94
N SER A 94 -33.65 -7.06 15.72
CA SER A 94 -34.69 -7.17 16.76
C SER A 94 -34.55 -6.17 17.89
N GLU A 95 -33.40 -5.50 17.97
CA GLU A 95 -33.05 -4.55 19.04
C GLU A 95 -33.07 -3.09 18.56
N GLY A 96 -33.26 -2.86 17.26
CA GLY A 96 -33.28 -1.52 16.67
C GLY A 96 -34.56 -0.74 17.02
N LYS A 97 -34.41 0.40 17.71
CA LYS A 97 -35.55 1.26 18.11
C LYS A 97 -36.05 2.22 17.03
N SER A 98 -35.29 2.46 15.94
CA SER A 98 -35.70 3.38 14.86
C SER A 98 -35.73 2.71 13.49
N ALA A 99 -36.70 3.09 12.67
CA ALA A 99 -36.86 2.51 11.33
C ALA A 99 -35.65 2.77 10.42
N ALA A 100 -34.99 3.93 10.56
CA ALA A 100 -33.77 4.24 9.79
C ALA A 100 -32.60 3.34 10.20
N LEU A 101 -32.51 3.01 11.49
CA LEU A 101 -31.48 2.11 12.01
C LEU A 101 -31.68 0.68 11.52
N SER A 102 -32.90 0.15 11.65
CA SER A 102 -33.25 -1.18 11.14
C SER A 102 -33.00 -1.29 9.63
N ALA A 103 -33.20 -0.20 8.89
CA ALA A 103 -32.89 -0.16 7.47
C ALA A 103 -31.37 -0.17 7.18
N ALA A 104 -30.55 0.55 7.94
CA ALA A 104 -29.09 0.48 7.79
C ALA A 104 -28.55 -0.94 8.07
N VAL A 105 -29.06 -1.60 9.12
CA VAL A 105 -28.73 -3.00 9.43
C VAL A 105 -29.22 -3.94 8.31
N SER A 106 -30.45 -3.73 7.81
CA SER A 106 -31.02 -4.53 6.72
C SER A 106 -30.19 -4.40 5.43
N ALA A 107 -29.62 -3.21 5.17
CA ALA A 107 -28.71 -3.01 4.05
C ALA A 107 -27.44 -3.86 4.20
N ALA A 108 -26.82 -3.88 5.38
CA ALA A 108 -25.64 -4.71 5.66
C ALA A 108 -25.94 -6.22 5.58
N VAL A 109 -27.07 -6.67 6.14
CA VAL A 109 -27.54 -8.07 6.02
C VAL A 109 -27.73 -8.43 4.55
N SER A 110 -28.42 -7.59 3.79
CA SER A 110 -28.69 -7.85 2.37
C SER A 110 -27.41 -7.88 1.53
N ALA A 111 -26.44 -7.01 1.83
CA ALA A 111 -25.11 -7.05 1.21
C ALA A 111 -24.39 -8.38 1.48
N ALA A 112 -24.36 -8.83 2.73
CA ALA A 112 -23.76 -10.11 3.09
C ALA A 112 -24.50 -11.31 2.49
N LEU A 113 -25.84 -11.29 2.43
CA LEU A 113 -26.63 -12.34 1.77
C LEU A 113 -26.38 -12.40 0.26
N SER A 114 -26.19 -11.26 -0.41
CA SER A 114 -25.86 -11.23 -1.85
C SER A 114 -24.54 -11.96 -2.15
N ALA A 115 -23.57 -11.86 -1.23
CA ALA A 115 -22.30 -12.57 -1.29
C ALA A 115 -22.40 -14.03 -0.82
N GLY A 116 -23.32 -14.35 0.09
CA GLY A 116 -23.45 -15.65 0.74
C GLY A 116 -23.91 -16.80 -0.15
N ASN A 117 -23.71 -18.04 0.31
CA ASN A 117 -24.38 -19.19 -0.28
C ASN A 117 -25.83 -19.21 0.21
N TYR A 118 -26.78 -19.27 -0.73
CA TYR A 118 -28.19 -19.54 -0.43
C TYR A 118 -28.38 -21.01 -0.05
N ASP A 119 -27.97 -21.40 1.16
CA ASP A 119 -28.64 -22.52 1.83
C ASP A 119 -29.96 -21.97 2.39
N SER A 120 -30.93 -21.93 1.48
CA SER A 120 -32.29 -21.40 1.65
C SER A 120 -33.09 -22.04 2.79
N ALA A 121 -32.56 -23.06 3.46
CA ALA A 121 -33.21 -23.76 4.56
C ALA A 121 -33.12 -23.04 5.93
N ALA A 122 -32.16 -22.12 6.14
CA ALA A 122 -31.87 -21.62 7.49
C ALA A 122 -32.44 -20.23 7.82
N LEU A 123 -32.93 -19.44 6.86
CA LEU A 123 -33.27 -18.02 7.07
C LEU A 123 -34.67 -17.59 6.62
N SER A 124 -35.48 -18.48 6.03
CA SER A 124 -36.88 -18.19 5.72
C SER A 124 -37.71 -19.48 5.68
N PRO A 125 -38.67 -19.69 6.61
CA PRO A 125 -39.56 -20.85 6.57
C PRO A 125 -40.53 -20.86 5.37
N ASN A 126 -40.59 -19.79 4.57
CA ASN A 126 -41.71 -19.55 3.64
C ASN A 126 -41.34 -19.21 2.18
N SER A 127 -40.09 -19.32 1.74
CA SER A 127 -39.77 -19.12 0.32
C SER A 127 -39.56 -20.44 -0.41
N ALA A 128 -40.62 -20.89 -1.09
CA ALA A 128 -40.57 -21.90 -2.13
C ALA A 128 -39.67 -21.46 -3.31
N ALA A 129 -39.08 -22.45 -3.99
CA ALA A 129 -38.22 -22.38 -5.17
C ALA A 129 -36.75 -21.97 -4.92
N ALA A 130 -35.83 -22.89 -5.28
CA ALA A 130 -34.40 -22.64 -5.39
C ALA A 130 -34.14 -21.58 -6.47
N LEU A 131 -34.19 -20.31 -6.09
CA LEU A 131 -33.73 -19.22 -6.94
C LEU A 131 -32.28 -19.49 -7.35
N SER A 132 -31.94 -19.19 -8.60
CA SER A 132 -30.53 -19.22 -9.02
C SER A 132 -29.72 -18.28 -8.12
N ALA A 133 -28.46 -18.60 -7.86
CA ALA A 133 -27.60 -17.75 -7.03
C ALA A 133 -27.53 -16.30 -7.55
N ASN A 134 -27.67 -16.12 -8.88
CA ASN A 134 -27.72 -14.82 -9.53
C ASN A 134 -29.00 -14.05 -9.24
N SER A 135 -30.16 -14.70 -9.35
CA SER A 135 -31.47 -14.08 -9.05
C SER A 135 -31.57 -13.68 -7.58
N ALA A 136 -31.10 -14.55 -6.70
CA ALA A 136 -31.14 -14.29 -5.28
C ALA A 136 -30.18 -13.13 -4.89
N ALA A 137 -28.96 -13.10 -5.47
CA ALA A 137 -28.04 -11.98 -5.27
C ALA A 137 -28.61 -10.64 -5.77
N ALA A 138 -29.33 -10.65 -6.90
CA ALA A 138 -30.00 -9.46 -7.43
C ALA A 138 -31.11 -8.95 -6.49
N LEU A 139 -31.95 -9.85 -5.96
CA LEU A 139 -32.97 -9.49 -4.95
C LEU A 139 -32.33 -8.91 -3.68
N SER A 140 -31.23 -9.50 -3.22
CA SER A 140 -30.48 -8.98 -2.07
C SER A 140 -29.84 -7.61 -2.36
N ALA A 141 -29.38 -7.36 -3.59
CA ALA A 141 -28.89 -6.04 -3.99
C ALA A 141 -30.00 -4.98 -4.00
N ASN A 142 -31.18 -5.31 -4.54
CA ASN A 142 -32.35 -4.44 -4.48
C ASN A 142 -32.77 -4.12 -3.05
N SER A 143 -32.84 -5.14 -2.18
CA SER A 143 -33.13 -4.98 -0.76
C SER A 143 -32.10 -4.06 -0.07
N ALA A 144 -30.81 -4.22 -0.38
CA ALA A 144 -29.75 -3.37 0.16
C ALA A 144 -29.90 -1.91 -0.29
N ALA A 145 -30.10 -1.68 -1.59
CA ALA A 145 -30.31 -0.36 -2.18
C ALA A 145 -31.53 0.35 -1.57
N ARG A 146 -32.68 -0.34 -1.50
CA ARG A 146 -33.90 0.18 -0.90
C ARG A 146 -33.72 0.49 0.59
N SER A 147 -33.07 -0.40 1.33
CA SER A 147 -32.86 -0.21 2.76
C SER A 147 -31.91 0.96 3.04
N ALA A 148 -30.84 1.10 2.25
CA ALA A 148 -29.96 2.26 2.32
C ALA A 148 -30.70 3.57 1.99
N ASN A 149 -31.51 3.55 0.93
CA ASN A 149 -32.33 4.70 0.55
C ASN A 149 -33.31 5.11 1.67
N PHE A 150 -33.97 4.14 2.30
CA PHE A 150 -34.89 4.39 3.41
C PHE A 150 -34.16 4.91 4.65
N ALA A 151 -32.99 4.36 4.96
CA ALA A 151 -32.16 4.82 6.08
C ALA A 151 -31.78 6.31 5.90
N ALA A 152 -31.36 6.70 4.69
CA ALA A 152 -30.90 8.05 4.39
C ALA A 152 -31.96 9.15 4.59
N ARG A 153 -33.26 8.83 4.65
CA ARG A 153 -34.40 9.77 4.86
C ARG A 153 -34.33 11.02 3.98
N SER A 154 -33.65 12.08 4.44
CA SER A 154 -33.42 13.34 3.73
C SER A 154 -32.45 13.20 2.54
N GLY A 155 -31.63 12.15 2.50
CA GLY A 155 -30.66 11.86 1.44
C GLY A 155 -31.14 10.89 0.35
N SER A 156 -32.42 10.51 0.35
CA SER A 156 -32.94 9.45 -0.54
C SER A 156 -32.57 9.64 -2.03
N THR A 157 -32.80 10.84 -2.57
CA THR A 157 -32.43 11.15 -3.96
C THR A 157 -30.93 10.98 -4.22
N ALA A 158 -30.09 11.35 -3.26
CA ALA A 158 -28.64 11.23 -3.38
C ALA A 158 -28.18 9.74 -3.37
N VAL A 159 -28.88 8.86 -2.65
CA VAL A 159 -28.58 7.42 -2.66
C VAL A 159 -28.85 6.81 -4.02
N TRP A 160 -30.02 7.05 -4.62
CA TRP A 160 -30.34 6.53 -5.96
C TRP A 160 -29.43 7.10 -7.04
N GLN A 161 -29.07 8.39 -6.96
CA GLN A 161 -28.07 8.98 -7.86
C GLN A 161 -26.71 8.28 -7.78
N GLN A 162 -26.27 7.88 -6.58
CA GLN A 162 -25.01 7.15 -6.43
C GLN A 162 -25.10 5.71 -6.94
N ILE A 163 -26.26 5.05 -6.76
CA ILE A 163 -26.51 3.72 -7.34
C ILE A 163 -26.50 3.79 -8.88
N GLU A 164 -27.14 4.80 -9.47
CA GLU A 164 -27.12 5.04 -10.91
C GLU A 164 -25.69 5.24 -11.44
N GLN A 165 -24.87 6.00 -10.71
CA GLN A 165 -23.45 6.21 -11.03
C GLN A 165 -22.65 4.91 -10.93
N ASP A 166 -22.83 4.12 -9.86
CA ASP A 166 -22.17 2.83 -9.72
C ASP A 166 -22.53 1.87 -10.88
N CYS A 167 -23.81 1.83 -11.26
CA CYS A 167 -24.27 1.03 -12.39
C CYS A 167 -23.63 1.48 -13.72
N SER A 168 -23.55 2.78 -13.93
CA SER A 168 -22.88 3.37 -15.11
C SER A 168 -21.39 3.04 -15.14
N ALA A 169 -20.72 3.08 -13.98
CA ALA A 169 -19.32 2.74 -13.82
C ALA A 169 -19.04 1.25 -14.07
N LEU A 170 -19.91 0.36 -13.59
CA LEU A 170 -19.84 -1.09 -13.86
C LEU A 170 -19.99 -1.41 -15.35
N LEU A 171 -20.85 -0.69 -16.07
CA LEU A 171 -20.98 -0.83 -17.53
C LEU A 171 -19.73 -0.35 -18.28
N ALA A 172 -19.08 0.69 -17.76
CA ALA A 172 -17.82 1.20 -18.28
C ALA A 172 -16.61 0.32 -17.91
N GLY A 173 -16.82 -0.77 -17.15
CA GLY A 173 -15.75 -1.69 -16.74
C GLY A 173 -14.83 -1.12 -15.65
N GLN A 174 -15.29 -0.16 -14.86
CA GLN A 174 -14.51 0.37 -13.75
C GLN A 174 -14.40 -0.64 -12.60
N GLU A 175 -13.21 -0.70 -11.98
CA GLU A 175 -12.97 -1.54 -10.80
C GLU A 175 -13.56 -0.90 -9.54
N MET A 176 -14.86 -1.10 -9.34
CA MET A 176 -15.64 -0.47 -8.27
C MET A 176 -15.21 -0.82 -6.84
N ALA A 177 -14.46 -1.91 -6.66
CA ALA A 177 -13.87 -2.27 -5.37
C ALA A 177 -12.74 -1.31 -4.96
N GLN A 178 -12.15 -0.59 -5.92
CA GLN A 178 -11.07 0.38 -5.72
C GLN A 178 -11.55 1.83 -5.85
N ALA A 179 -12.78 2.05 -6.33
CA ALA A 179 -13.35 3.36 -6.51
C ALA A 179 -13.80 3.98 -5.18
N PRO A 180 -13.65 5.32 -4.99
CA PRO A 180 -14.20 6.03 -3.84
C PRO A 180 -15.67 5.69 -3.59
N LEU A 181 -16.09 5.60 -2.33
CA LEU A 181 -17.46 5.23 -1.99
C LEU A 181 -18.51 6.22 -2.54
N TRP A 182 -18.14 7.50 -2.65
CA TRP A 182 -18.97 8.56 -3.21
C TRP A 182 -18.29 9.16 -4.44
N SER A 183 -18.94 9.09 -5.60
CA SER A 183 -18.31 9.50 -6.86
C SER A 183 -18.04 11.01 -6.93
N ASN A 184 -18.84 11.82 -6.23
CA ASN A 184 -18.78 13.28 -6.24
C ASN A 184 -18.43 13.85 -4.86
N GLY A 185 -17.69 13.09 -4.05
CA GLY A 185 -17.41 13.42 -2.66
C GLY A 185 -18.61 13.17 -1.73
N THR A 186 -18.35 13.26 -0.44
CA THR A 186 -19.32 12.96 0.62
C THR A 186 -20.53 13.91 0.56
N PRO A 187 -21.77 13.40 0.49
CA PRO A 187 -22.97 14.23 0.51
C PRO A 187 -23.14 15.00 1.83
N GLU A 188 -23.66 16.22 1.74
CA GLU A 188 -23.87 17.10 2.90
C GLU A 188 -24.76 16.46 3.98
N TRP A 189 -25.81 15.74 3.57
CA TRP A 189 -26.77 15.12 4.50
C TRP A 189 -26.15 14.10 5.46
N ILE A 190 -25.01 13.50 5.09
CA ILE A 190 -24.31 12.50 5.91
C ILE A 190 -23.01 13.03 6.52
N ALA A 191 -22.55 14.22 6.13
CA ALA A 191 -21.26 14.77 6.55
C ALA A 191 -21.15 14.97 8.08
N GLY A 192 -22.22 15.47 8.71
CA GLY A 192 -22.28 15.64 10.18
C GLY A 192 -22.22 14.29 10.90
N LEU A 193 -23.03 13.33 10.43
CA LEU A 193 -23.09 11.98 10.96
C LEU A 193 -21.76 11.22 10.83
N LEU A 194 -21.06 11.43 9.72
CA LEU A 194 -19.72 10.89 9.50
C LEU A 194 -18.69 11.44 10.50
N SER A 195 -18.76 12.74 10.79
CA SER A 195 -17.88 13.38 11.76
C SER A 195 -18.10 12.81 13.17
N GLU A 196 -19.35 12.60 13.57
CA GLU A 196 -19.69 11.94 14.83
C GLU A 196 -19.21 10.48 14.88
N THR A 197 -19.41 9.75 13.79
CA THR A 197 -19.01 8.35 13.62
C THR A 197 -17.48 8.20 13.75
N ARG A 198 -16.71 9.08 13.11
CA ARG A 198 -15.24 9.14 13.21
C ARG A 198 -14.80 9.39 14.65
N ALA A 199 -15.38 10.40 15.29
CA ALA A 199 -15.05 10.74 16.68
C ALA A 199 -15.38 9.60 17.65
N TRP A 200 -16.48 8.88 17.41
CA TRP A 200 -16.84 7.71 18.21
C TRP A 200 -15.89 6.53 18.00
N MET A 201 -15.55 6.18 16.76
CA MET A 201 -14.62 5.08 16.51
C MET A 201 -13.24 5.37 17.07
N ALA A 202 -12.74 6.61 16.94
CA ALA A 202 -11.43 7.01 17.46
C ALA A 202 -11.31 6.96 19.00
N ARG A 203 -12.43 7.08 19.73
CA ARG A 203 -12.43 7.02 21.21
C ARG A 203 -12.82 5.65 21.77
N THR A 204 -13.27 4.72 20.93
CA THR A 204 -13.83 3.42 21.37
C THR A 204 -12.80 2.33 21.14
N PRO A 205 -12.27 1.68 22.19
CA PRO A 205 -11.29 0.61 22.04
C PRO A 205 -11.74 -0.48 21.06
N GLY A 206 -10.80 -0.99 20.27
CA GLY A 206 -11.04 -2.02 19.26
C GLY A 206 -11.63 -1.53 17.94
N HIS A 207 -11.80 -0.22 17.73
CA HIS A 207 -12.41 0.34 16.51
C HIS A 207 -11.44 1.06 15.57
N ASP A 208 -10.14 1.12 15.90
CA ASP A 208 -9.13 1.81 15.10
C ASP A 208 -9.00 1.25 13.68
N PHE A 209 -9.05 -0.07 13.53
CA PHE A 209 -9.04 -0.71 12.21
C PHE A 209 -10.25 -0.31 11.39
N TRP A 210 -11.45 -0.34 11.98
CA TRP A 210 -12.71 -0.03 11.28
C TRP A 210 -12.75 1.41 10.81
N LEU A 211 -12.23 2.34 11.62
CA LEU A 211 -12.05 3.74 11.22
C LEU A 211 -11.14 3.84 9.99
N ARG A 212 -9.93 3.26 10.05
CA ARG A 212 -8.99 3.29 8.92
C ARG A 212 -9.58 2.64 7.67
N TRP A 213 -10.17 1.45 7.81
CA TRP A 213 -10.80 0.72 6.72
C TRP A 213 -11.90 1.53 6.04
N TYR A 214 -12.73 2.20 6.83
CA TYR A 214 -13.80 3.01 6.28
C TYR A 214 -13.29 4.30 5.61
N GLU A 215 -12.26 4.95 6.16
CA GLU A 215 -11.58 6.08 5.48
C GLU A 215 -10.97 5.66 4.14
N ALA A 216 -10.32 4.49 4.10
CA ALA A 216 -9.77 3.92 2.89
C ALA A 216 -10.86 3.65 1.83
N ALA A 217 -12.01 3.13 2.24
CA ALA A 217 -13.16 2.94 1.35
C ALA A 217 -13.77 4.26 0.86
N LEU A 218 -13.85 5.29 1.72
CA LEU A 218 -14.29 6.63 1.32
C LEU A 218 -13.36 7.25 0.28
N ALA A 219 -12.04 7.10 0.45
CA ALA A 219 -11.03 7.67 -0.43
C ALA A 219 -10.78 6.84 -1.70
N GLY A 220 -11.20 5.57 -1.74
CA GLY A 220 -10.85 4.66 -2.84
C GLY A 220 -9.36 4.33 -2.84
N GLN A 221 -8.80 4.02 -1.66
CA GLN A 221 -7.37 3.76 -1.50
C GLN A 221 -7.13 2.47 -0.68
N PRO A 222 -6.00 1.77 -0.89
CA PRO A 222 -5.69 0.58 -0.11
C PRO A 222 -5.17 0.94 1.30
N LEU A 223 -5.63 0.20 2.32
CA LEU A 223 -5.16 0.31 3.71
C LEU A 223 -3.66 0.04 3.89
N THR A 224 -3.09 -0.78 3.02
CA THR A 224 -1.77 -1.37 3.20
C THR A 224 -0.71 -0.79 2.26
N GLY A 225 -1.09 0.23 1.47
CA GLY A 225 -0.24 0.86 0.47
C GLY A 225 -0.42 0.31 -0.95
N ASP A 226 -0.85 -0.95 -1.09
CA ASP A 226 -1.18 -1.58 -2.38
C ASP A 226 -2.45 -2.43 -2.29
N TRP A 227 -3.13 -2.61 -3.43
CA TRP A 227 -4.40 -3.33 -3.47
C TRP A 227 -4.26 -4.84 -3.22
N GLN A 228 -3.12 -5.45 -3.56
CA GLN A 228 -2.93 -6.89 -3.39
C GLN A 228 -2.87 -7.26 -1.91
N SER A 229 -2.04 -6.58 -1.13
CA SER A 229 -1.93 -6.79 0.32
C SER A 229 -3.19 -6.31 1.05
N HIS A 230 -3.91 -5.32 0.52
CA HIS A 230 -5.18 -4.86 1.05
C HIS A 230 -6.23 -5.97 1.01
N TRP A 231 -6.45 -6.57 -0.16
CA TRP A 231 -7.44 -7.63 -0.31
C TRP A 231 -7.04 -8.90 0.44
N ALA A 232 -5.74 -9.21 0.54
CA ALA A 232 -5.25 -10.30 1.37
C ALA A 232 -5.59 -10.08 2.86
N LEU A 233 -5.31 -8.88 3.39
CA LEU A 233 -5.68 -8.52 4.77
C LEU A 233 -7.18 -8.64 5.00
N LEU A 234 -8.00 -8.03 4.13
CA LEU A 234 -9.45 -8.04 4.30
C LEU A 234 -10.02 -9.46 4.20
N ARG A 235 -9.49 -10.30 3.30
CA ARG A 235 -9.86 -11.72 3.22
C ARG A 235 -9.54 -12.44 4.52
N ASP A 236 -8.34 -12.25 5.05
CA ASP A 236 -7.93 -12.96 6.27
C ASP A 236 -8.74 -12.51 7.50
N ILE A 237 -9.20 -11.25 7.53
CA ILE A 237 -10.13 -10.73 8.53
C ILE A 237 -11.53 -11.32 8.33
N ALA A 238 -12.03 -11.37 7.10
CA ALA A 238 -13.33 -11.97 6.78
C ALA A 238 -13.39 -13.45 7.18
N LEU A 239 -12.25 -14.15 7.21
CA LEU A 239 -12.15 -15.57 7.57
C LEU A 239 -11.85 -15.82 9.06
N ILE A 240 -11.90 -14.80 9.92
CA ILE A 240 -11.85 -14.99 11.38
C ILE A 240 -12.99 -15.95 11.81
N PRO A 241 -12.72 -16.97 12.65
CA PRO A 241 -13.74 -17.91 13.13
C PRO A 241 -14.89 -17.22 13.88
N ASP A 242 -16.11 -17.75 13.75
CA ASP A 242 -17.31 -17.15 14.36
C ASP A 242 -17.21 -17.02 15.87
N ALA A 243 -16.65 -18.04 16.53
CA ALA A 243 -16.46 -18.06 17.97
C ALA A 243 -15.60 -16.88 18.45
N ASP A 244 -14.73 -16.34 17.59
CA ASP A 244 -13.94 -15.16 17.93
C ASP A 244 -14.75 -13.87 17.77
N TRP A 245 -15.67 -13.79 16.80
CA TRP A 245 -16.58 -12.64 16.66
C TRP A 245 -17.52 -12.49 17.87
N GLU A 246 -17.94 -13.60 18.47
CA GLU A 246 -18.80 -13.62 19.67
C GLU A 246 -18.08 -13.17 20.96
N ARG A 247 -16.74 -13.16 20.96
CA ARG A 247 -15.93 -12.75 22.13
C ARG A 247 -15.77 -11.23 22.27
N GLY A 248 -16.34 -10.46 21.36
CA GLY A 248 -16.43 -9.00 21.44
C GLY A 248 -15.35 -8.25 20.64
N ALA A 249 -15.55 -6.93 20.51
CA ALA A 249 -14.79 -6.08 19.61
C ALA A 249 -13.29 -6.02 19.91
N GLU A 250 -12.88 -5.99 21.18
CA GLU A 250 -11.46 -5.94 21.58
C GLU A 250 -10.70 -7.23 21.22
N HIS A 251 -11.33 -8.39 21.42
CA HIS A 251 -10.75 -9.68 21.03
C HIS A 251 -10.52 -9.75 19.52
N VAL A 252 -11.55 -9.38 18.74
CA VAL A 252 -11.44 -9.30 17.28
C VAL A 252 -10.38 -8.29 16.85
N ALA A 253 -10.31 -7.12 17.50
CA ALA A 253 -9.27 -6.13 17.20
C ALA A 253 -7.86 -6.67 17.44
N GLY A 254 -7.66 -7.47 18.50
CA GLY A 254 -6.40 -8.18 18.73
C GLY A 254 -6.06 -9.16 17.59
N LEU A 255 -7.02 -9.93 17.10
CA LEU A 255 -6.82 -10.83 15.96
C LEU A 255 -6.54 -10.07 14.65
N ILE A 256 -7.21 -8.94 14.43
CA ILE A 256 -6.96 -8.06 13.29
C ILE A 256 -5.53 -7.51 13.39
N ALA A 257 -5.08 -7.04 14.56
CA ALA A 257 -3.72 -6.55 14.74
C ALA A 257 -2.67 -7.63 14.41
N VAL A 258 -2.90 -8.90 14.81
CA VAL A 258 -2.02 -10.02 14.43
C VAL A 258 -1.99 -10.23 12.91
N LYS A 259 -3.14 -10.12 12.22
CA LYS A 259 -3.20 -10.23 10.76
C LYS A 259 -2.56 -9.04 10.05
N GLU A 260 -2.73 -7.84 10.58
CA GLU A 260 -2.04 -6.65 10.10
C GLU A 260 -0.53 -6.78 10.26
N LEU A 261 -0.07 -7.30 11.40
CA LEU A 261 1.33 -7.63 11.64
C LEU A 261 1.84 -8.74 10.71
N ALA A 262 1.03 -9.76 10.41
CA ALA A 262 1.41 -10.78 9.44
C ALA A 262 1.56 -10.17 8.05
N ILE A 263 0.64 -9.30 7.63
CA ILE A 263 0.72 -8.61 6.35
C ILE A 263 1.90 -7.63 6.32
N LEU A 264 2.18 -6.91 7.41
CA LEU A 264 3.35 -6.03 7.60
C LEU A 264 4.67 -6.81 7.68
N GLY A 265 4.69 -7.99 8.30
CA GLY A 265 5.83 -8.91 8.32
C GLY A 265 6.05 -9.56 6.95
N ASN A 266 4.98 -9.69 6.16
CA ASN A 266 5.02 -10.05 4.75
C ASN A 266 5.20 -8.82 3.83
N ARG A 267 5.25 -7.59 4.37
CA ARG A 267 5.72 -6.43 3.63
C ARG A 267 7.25 -6.54 3.56
N PRO A 268 7.84 -6.27 2.41
CA PRO A 268 9.24 -6.57 2.14
C PRO A 268 10.16 -5.58 2.87
N LEU A 269 10.34 -5.79 4.16
CA LEU A 269 11.54 -5.39 4.89
C LEU A 269 12.57 -6.53 4.91
N GLY A 270 12.56 -7.44 3.91
CA GLY A 270 13.59 -8.48 3.79
C GLY A 270 13.82 -9.29 5.08
N GLU A 271 12.74 -9.53 5.84
CA GLU A 271 12.72 -10.31 7.08
C GLU A 271 11.74 -11.48 6.90
N ASP A 272 12.30 -12.62 6.48
CA ASP A 272 12.08 -13.97 7.02
C ASP A 272 10.65 -14.53 7.07
N ASN A 273 10.31 -15.44 6.16
CA ASN A 273 9.26 -16.42 6.44
C ASN A 273 9.75 -17.34 7.58
N ILE A 274 8.89 -17.61 8.54
CA ILE A 274 9.16 -18.53 9.65
C ILE A 274 8.06 -19.61 9.59
N GLU A 275 8.47 -20.87 9.53
CA GLU A 275 7.60 -22.05 9.53
C GLU A 275 7.89 -22.90 10.78
N GLU A 276 6.88 -23.54 11.35
CA GLU A 276 7.06 -24.49 12.46
C GLU A 276 7.49 -25.85 11.87
N GLY A 277 8.65 -26.35 12.28
CA GLY A 277 9.17 -27.64 11.82
C GLY A 277 8.50 -28.82 12.52
N ASP A 278 8.73 -30.02 12.00
CA ASP A 278 8.20 -31.28 12.54
C ASP A 278 8.68 -31.57 13.99
N ASP A 279 9.65 -30.80 14.49
CA ASP A 279 10.18 -30.82 15.85
C ASP A 279 9.45 -29.87 16.83
N GLY A 280 8.46 -29.11 16.36
CA GLY A 280 7.77 -28.09 17.15
C GLY A 280 8.61 -26.84 17.39
N VAL A 281 9.68 -26.64 16.60
CA VAL A 281 10.55 -25.46 16.65
C VAL A 281 10.35 -24.63 15.39
N TRP A 282 10.33 -23.32 15.54
CA TRP A 282 10.12 -22.38 14.44
C TRP A 282 11.43 -22.20 13.65
N HIS A 283 11.45 -22.67 12.41
CA HIS A 283 12.54 -22.56 11.46
C HIS A 283 12.28 -21.42 10.48
N LYS A 284 13.35 -20.75 10.09
CA LYS A 284 13.31 -19.65 9.15
C LYS A 284 13.50 -20.18 7.73
N VAL A 285 12.49 -20.00 6.88
CA VAL A 285 12.46 -20.51 5.51
C VAL A 285 12.72 -19.36 4.55
N ALA A 286 13.97 -19.24 4.11
CA ALA A 286 14.28 -18.36 2.99
C ALA A 286 13.67 -18.93 1.72
N ALA A 287 12.69 -18.25 1.14
CA ALA A 287 12.29 -18.50 -0.24
C ALA A 287 13.20 -17.63 -1.13
N PRO A 288 14.17 -18.20 -1.87
CA PRO A 288 15.00 -17.40 -2.75
C PRO A 288 14.13 -16.85 -3.90
N SER A 289 13.90 -15.53 -3.91
CA SER A 289 13.20 -14.85 -5.01
C SER A 289 14.15 -14.36 -6.11
N VAL A 290 15.40 -14.80 -6.08
CA VAL A 290 16.48 -14.32 -6.95
C VAL A 290 17.23 -15.52 -7.52
N ASP A 291 17.67 -15.40 -8.78
CA ASP A 291 18.58 -16.35 -9.39
C ASP A 291 19.87 -16.44 -8.56
N ALA A 292 20.14 -17.62 -7.99
CA ALA A 292 21.27 -17.86 -7.12
C ALA A 292 22.62 -17.56 -7.80
N ASP A 293 22.67 -17.64 -9.13
CA ASP A 293 23.89 -17.33 -9.88
C ASP A 293 24.20 -15.83 -9.90
N ILE A 294 23.19 -14.95 -9.91
CA ILE A 294 23.41 -13.49 -9.87
C ILE A 294 23.89 -13.05 -8.47
N LEU A 295 23.27 -13.58 -7.41
CA LEU A 295 23.70 -13.32 -6.03
C LEU A 295 25.13 -13.78 -5.79
N ARG A 296 25.48 -14.96 -6.29
CA ARG A 296 26.82 -15.52 -6.17
C ARG A 296 27.83 -14.68 -6.94
N ASP A 297 27.58 -14.38 -8.21
CA ASP A 297 28.49 -13.60 -9.04
C ASP A 297 28.74 -12.17 -8.49
N SER A 298 27.70 -11.47 -8.05
CA SER A 298 27.84 -10.14 -7.46
C SER A 298 28.59 -10.14 -6.12
N THR A 299 28.46 -11.20 -5.32
CA THR A 299 29.19 -11.30 -4.03
C THR A 299 30.62 -11.79 -4.21
N GLU A 300 30.90 -12.69 -5.14
CA GLU A 300 32.23 -13.18 -5.48
C GLU A 300 33.12 -12.04 -6.01
N ARG A 301 32.63 -11.20 -6.92
CA ARG A 301 33.36 -10.02 -7.42
C ARG A 301 33.80 -9.06 -6.30
N VAL A 302 32.91 -8.79 -5.34
CA VAL A 302 33.23 -7.95 -4.18
C VAL A 302 34.26 -8.63 -3.28
N LEU A 303 34.13 -9.95 -3.04
CA LEU A 303 35.08 -10.71 -2.22
C LEU A 303 36.47 -10.81 -2.84
N ASP A 304 36.57 -10.90 -4.17
CA ASP A 304 37.84 -10.93 -4.89
C ASP A 304 38.64 -9.63 -4.68
N VAL A 305 37.99 -8.47 -4.82
CA VAL A 305 38.63 -7.17 -4.56
C VAL A 305 39.00 -7.02 -3.08
N ILE A 306 38.16 -7.49 -2.15
CA ILE A 306 38.50 -7.50 -0.71
C ILE A 306 39.75 -8.35 -0.47
N ALA A 307 39.88 -9.52 -1.10
CA ALA A 307 41.02 -10.40 -0.96
C ALA A 307 42.32 -9.75 -1.48
N GLU A 308 42.25 -8.99 -2.57
CA GLU A 308 43.38 -8.22 -3.08
C GLU A 308 43.83 -7.13 -2.10
N ILE A 309 42.89 -6.40 -1.50
CA ILE A 309 43.20 -5.37 -0.49
C ILE A 309 43.80 -6.02 0.78
N GLU A 310 43.24 -7.13 1.26
CA GLU A 310 43.77 -7.86 2.42
C GLU A 310 45.19 -8.40 2.15
N ALA A 311 45.48 -8.85 0.92
CA ALA A 311 46.83 -9.26 0.53
C ALA A 311 47.83 -8.09 0.55
N GLN A 312 47.41 -6.88 0.13
CA GLN A 312 48.25 -5.68 0.25
C GLN A 312 48.49 -5.29 1.72
N ILE A 313 47.46 -5.41 2.58
CA ILE A 313 47.57 -5.17 4.02
C ILE A 313 48.61 -6.12 4.64
N ALA A 314 48.49 -7.41 4.35
CA ALA A 314 49.40 -8.45 4.85
C ALA A 314 50.85 -8.29 4.34
N SER A 315 51.04 -7.73 3.14
CA SER A 315 52.37 -7.51 2.54
C SER A 315 53.19 -6.35 3.14
N GLY A 316 52.62 -5.62 4.11
CA GLY A 316 53.30 -4.50 4.80
C GLY A 316 52.96 -3.11 4.26
N ARG A 317 52.00 -3.00 3.32
CA ARG A 317 51.36 -1.72 2.92
C ARG A 317 50.11 -1.39 3.76
N GLY A 318 49.83 -2.15 4.82
CA GLY A 318 48.60 -2.07 5.62
C GLY A 318 48.28 -0.71 6.25
N ASN A 319 49.28 0.14 6.49
CA ASN A 319 49.03 1.49 7.02
C ASN A 319 48.20 2.37 6.07
N LEU A 320 48.15 2.05 4.78
CA LEU A 320 47.38 2.78 3.76
C LEU A 320 45.89 2.38 3.70
N PHE A 321 45.53 1.20 4.20
CA PHE A 321 44.17 0.64 4.09
C PHE A 321 43.54 0.35 5.46
N SER A 322 44.16 0.81 6.55
CA SER A 322 43.71 0.55 7.92
C SER A 322 42.32 1.10 8.21
N ALA A 323 41.93 2.21 7.58
CA ALA A 323 40.57 2.76 7.67
C ALA A 323 39.50 1.84 7.05
N LEU A 324 39.87 0.95 6.11
CA LEU A 324 38.95 -0.02 5.48
C LEU A 324 38.76 -1.29 6.31
N GLU A 325 39.66 -1.65 7.23
CA GLU A 325 39.62 -2.96 7.91
C GLU A 325 38.27 -3.27 8.57
N THR A 326 37.66 -2.26 9.17
CA THR A 326 36.34 -2.40 9.82
C THR A 326 35.23 -2.67 8.80
N ASP A 327 35.26 -1.98 7.67
CA ASP A 327 34.26 -2.11 6.63
C ASP A 327 34.45 -3.36 5.76
N LEU A 328 35.69 -3.80 5.51
CA LEU A 328 36.01 -5.09 4.86
C LEU A 328 35.51 -6.27 5.71
N SER A 329 35.76 -6.22 7.03
CA SER A 329 35.27 -7.22 7.97
C SER A 329 33.73 -7.26 8.00
N ARG A 330 33.09 -6.08 7.98
CA ARG A 330 31.63 -5.94 7.89
C ARG A 330 31.08 -6.54 6.60
N LEU A 331 31.70 -6.27 5.45
CA LEU A 331 31.27 -6.84 4.16
C LEU A 331 31.33 -8.36 4.18
N LYS A 332 32.48 -8.93 4.58
CA LYS A 332 32.67 -10.39 4.67
C LYS A 332 31.66 -11.05 5.59
N ASP A 333 31.44 -10.47 6.78
CA ASP A 333 30.48 -10.96 7.76
C ASP A 333 29.04 -10.94 7.23
N ARG A 334 28.64 -9.86 6.56
CA ARG A 334 27.28 -9.69 6.04
C ARG A 334 27.01 -10.56 4.82
N ILE A 335 27.99 -10.70 3.92
CA ILE A 335 27.93 -11.63 2.78
C ILE A 335 27.78 -13.07 3.28
N ALA A 336 28.58 -13.48 4.27
CA ALA A 336 28.52 -14.83 4.84
C ALA A 336 27.21 -15.12 5.59
N ARG A 337 26.68 -14.14 6.34
CA ARG A 337 25.43 -14.30 7.11
C ARG A 337 24.16 -14.22 6.29
N TYR A 338 24.17 -13.49 5.18
CA TYR A 338 22.98 -13.21 4.39
C TYR A 338 23.20 -13.41 2.88
N PRO A 339 23.71 -14.59 2.45
CA PRO A 339 24.07 -14.84 1.05
C PRO A 339 22.88 -14.78 0.08
N ASP A 340 21.67 -14.91 0.60
CA ASP A 340 20.40 -14.98 -0.12
C ASP A 340 19.57 -13.69 -0.06
N ARG A 341 20.09 -12.63 0.59
CA ARG A 341 19.32 -11.40 0.82
C ARG A 341 19.79 -10.22 -0.01
N ALA A 342 19.32 -10.16 -1.25
CA ALA A 342 19.63 -9.08 -2.19
C ALA A 342 19.47 -7.67 -1.58
N LEU A 343 18.34 -7.37 -0.92
CA LEU A 343 18.11 -6.04 -0.34
C LEU A 343 19.07 -5.69 0.81
N ARG A 344 19.41 -6.66 1.68
CA ARG A 344 20.33 -6.40 2.80
C ARG A 344 21.77 -6.25 2.33
N LEU A 345 22.18 -7.05 1.34
CA LEU A 345 23.49 -6.93 0.71
C LEU A 345 23.60 -5.60 -0.04
N HIS A 346 22.59 -5.23 -0.83
CA HIS A 346 22.48 -3.92 -1.47
C HIS A 346 22.68 -2.75 -0.48
N ASP A 347 21.92 -2.73 0.61
CA ASP A 347 22.03 -1.64 1.61
C ASP A 347 23.42 -1.63 2.27
N THR A 348 24.00 -2.80 2.53
CA THR A 348 25.34 -2.93 3.11
C THR A 348 26.41 -2.39 2.15
N PHE A 349 26.32 -2.73 0.85
CA PHE A 349 27.27 -2.29 -0.16
C PHE A 349 27.28 -0.77 -0.30
N LEU A 350 26.10 -0.14 -0.33
CA LEU A 350 25.99 1.32 -0.44
C LEU A 350 26.46 2.05 0.83
N ILE A 351 26.24 1.47 2.02
CA ILE A 351 26.75 2.04 3.28
C ILE A 351 28.28 2.07 3.25
N VAL A 352 28.90 0.96 2.87
CA VAL A 352 30.37 0.87 2.83
C VAL A 352 30.95 1.73 1.72
N GLN A 353 30.35 1.74 0.54
CA GLN A 353 30.73 2.67 -0.54
C GLN A 353 30.66 4.14 -0.08
N SER A 354 29.68 4.49 0.76
CA SER A 354 29.55 5.83 1.34
C SER A 354 30.69 6.17 2.32
N HIS A 355 31.11 5.20 3.14
CA HIS A 355 32.24 5.38 4.04
C HIS A 355 33.54 5.59 3.25
N ILE A 356 33.77 4.75 2.24
CA ILE A 356 34.94 4.87 1.34
C ILE A 356 34.99 6.28 0.72
N ALA A 357 33.88 6.77 0.18
CA ALA A 357 33.81 8.10 -0.42
C ALA A 357 34.10 9.23 0.61
N ARG A 358 33.58 9.11 1.84
CA ARG A 358 33.84 10.07 2.92
C ARG A 358 35.31 10.06 3.32
N ASP A 359 35.90 8.88 3.44
CA ASP A 359 37.25 8.72 3.97
C ASP A 359 38.32 9.09 2.91
N LEU A 360 38.00 8.96 1.61
CA LEU A 360 38.77 9.58 0.52
C LEU A 360 38.73 11.12 0.60
N GLN A 361 37.56 11.68 0.91
CA GLN A 361 37.39 13.14 1.01
C GLN A 361 38.09 13.74 2.23
N SER A 362 38.10 13.05 3.38
CA SER A 362 38.82 13.48 4.58
C SER A 362 40.34 13.30 4.46
N GLY A 363 40.81 12.59 3.41
CA GLY A 363 42.21 12.22 3.23
C GLY A 363 42.66 11.09 4.17
N GLU A 364 41.73 10.42 4.84
CA GLU A 364 41.99 9.24 5.68
C GLU A 364 42.27 8.00 4.82
N LEU A 365 41.75 7.95 3.60
CA LEU A 365 42.11 6.98 2.57
C LEU A 365 42.93 7.63 1.44
N PRO A 366 43.97 6.95 0.93
CA PRO A 366 44.70 7.42 -0.24
C PRO A 366 43.87 7.24 -1.53
N GLU A 367 44.09 8.13 -2.50
CA GLU A 367 43.67 7.91 -3.89
C GLU A 367 44.47 6.76 -4.49
N ASP A 368 43.98 5.53 -4.32
CA ASP A 368 44.58 4.28 -4.79
C ASP A 368 43.60 3.51 -5.68
N ALA A 369 44.12 2.83 -6.70
CA ALA A 369 43.32 2.09 -7.66
C ALA A 369 42.43 1.03 -6.99
N LEU A 370 42.93 0.32 -5.98
CA LEU A 370 42.15 -0.73 -5.30
C LEU A 370 40.98 -0.17 -4.48
N VAL A 371 41.11 1.04 -3.95
CA VAL A 371 40.02 1.72 -3.23
C VAL A 371 38.92 2.15 -4.21
N HIS A 372 39.31 2.63 -5.39
CA HIS A 372 38.37 2.94 -6.46
C HIS A 372 37.71 1.71 -7.06
N ASP A 373 38.45 0.61 -7.24
CA ASP A 373 37.92 -0.65 -7.74
C ASP A 373 36.91 -1.25 -6.76
N LEU A 374 37.20 -1.25 -5.46
CA LEU A 374 36.24 -1.69 -4.42
C LEU A 374 34.98 -0.83 -4.43
N SER A 375 35.13 0.50 -4.48
CA SER A 375 33.98 1.41 -4.55
C SER A 375 33.13 1.18 -5.80
N THR A 376 33.77 0.88 -6.93
CA THR A 376 33.10 0.59 -8.21
C THR A 376 32.35 -0.74 -8.15
N GLU A 377 32.99 -1.81 -7.70
CA GLU A 377 32.37 -3.14 -7.60
C GLU A 377 31.22 -3.17 -6.60
N LEU A 378 31.32 -2.44 -5.48
CA LEU A 378 30.19 -2.28 -4.54
C LEU A 378 28.98 -1.62 -5.21
N GLY A 379 29.20 -0.64 -6.09
CA GLY A 379 28.14 0.03 -6.85
C GLY A 379 27.51 -0.88 -7.91
N ILE A 380 28.32 -1.62 -8.65
CA ILE A 380 27.85 -2.58 -9.67
C ILE A 380 27.08 -3.73 -9.00
N ALA A 381 27.63 -4.31 -7.93
CA ALA A 381 26.97 -5.38 -7.19
C ALA A 381 25.63 -4.91 -6.58
N ALA A 382 25.55 -3.68 -6.06
CA ALA A 382 24.28 -3.12 -5.60
C ALA A 382 23.25 -2.98 -6.74
N LEU A 383 23.66 -2.49 -7.92
CA LEU A 383 22.81 -2.39 -9.11
C LEU A 383 22.29 -3.75 -9.57
N ASP A 384 23.17 -4.76 -9.63
CA ASP A 384 22.82 -6.12 -10.05
C ASP A 384 21.80 -6.74 -9.09
N LEU A 385 22.01 -6.59 -7.78
CA LEU A 385 21.08 -7.06 -6.75
C LEU A 385 19.73 -6.36 -6.81
N ARG A 386 19.71 -5.03 -7.05
CA ARG A 386 18.48 -4.26 -7.24
C ARG A 386 17.72 -4.72 -8.49
N ASN A 387 18.44 -5.07 -9.55
CA ASN A 387 17.82 -5.46 -10.81
C ASN A 387 17.31 -6.90 -10.83
N ALA A 388 18.00 -7.78 -10.13
CA ALA A 388 17.67 -9.19 -10.02
C ALA A 388 16.45 -9.43 -9.11
N ASP A 389 16.18 -8.53 -8.16
CA ASP A 389 15.01 -8.60 -7.28
C ASP A 389 13.99 -7.49 -7.57
N PRO A 390 12.87 -7.79 -8.28
CA PRO A 390 11.78 -6.84 -8.51
C PRO A 390 11.22 -6.23 -7.22
N LYS A 391 11.25 -6.96 -6.09
CA LYS A 391 10.77 -6.44 -4.80
C LYS A 391 11.76 -5.45 -4.18
N ALA A 392 13.07 -5.75 -4.23
CA ALA A 392 14.09 -4.78 -3.82
C ALA A 392 13.98 -3.48 -4.62
N ARG A 393 13.78 -3.58 -5.95
CA ARG A 393 13.57 -2.42 -6.83
C ARG A 393 12.40 -1.53 -6.38
N GLU A 394 11.25 -2.12 -6.04
CA GLU A 394 10.07 -1.35 -5.60
C GLU A 394 10.24 -0.73 -4.21
N VAL A 395 10.86 -1.44 -3.26
CA VAL A 395 11.18 -0.89 -1.93
C VAL A 395 12.14 0.30 -2.02
N ILE A 396 13.16 0.18 -2.88
CA ILE A 396 14.14 1.24 -3.14
C ILE A 396 13.46 2.46 -3.78
N LYS A 397 12.58 2.27 -4.76
CA LYS A 397 11.77 3.36 -5.34
C LYS A 397 10.90 4.08 -4.30
N ALA A 398 10.24 3.34 -3.41
CA ALA A 398 9.40 3.93 -2.37
C ALA A 398 10.22 4.78 -1.37
N ARG A 399 11.42 4.32 -0.99
CA ARG A 399 12.35 5.07 -0.13
C ARG A 399 12.81 6.39 -0.77
N MET A 400 12.95 6.43 -2.09
CA MET A 400 13.33 7.64 -2.84
C MET A 400 12.33 8.77 -2.65
N VAL A 401 11.04 8.46 -2.75
CA VAL A 401 9.95 9.44 -2.64
C VAL A 401 9.91 10.07 -1.26
N HIS A 402 10.05 9.26 -0.20
CA HIS A 402 10.12 9.78 1.16
C HIS A 402 11.34 10.68 1.38
N ARG A 403 12.49 10.34 0.80
CA ARG A 403 13.71 11.16 0.93
C ARG A 403 13.62 12.50 0.23
N VAL A 404 12.90 12.55 -0.90
CA VAL A 404 12.63 13.81 -1.62
C VAL A 404 11.64 14.69 -0.86
N GLN A 405 10.70 14.10 -0.13
CA GLN A 405 9.75 14.84 0.71
C GLN A 405 10.41 15.42 1.97
N GLU A 406 11.48 14.81 2.47
CA GLU A 406 12.22 15.23 3.65
C GLU A 406 13.40 16.17 3.35
N LEU A 407 13.54 16.67 2.12
CA LEU A 407 14.62 17.59 1.76
C LEU A 407 14.54 18.86 2.62
N ASP A 408 15.66 19.21 3.26
CA ASP A 408 15.81 20.50 3.92
C ASP A 408 16.04 21.63 2.90
N ASP A 409 15.97 22.88 3.36
CA ASP A 409 16.06 24.06 2.48
C ASP A 409 17.42 24.17 1.78
N GLU A 410 18.49 23.66 2.39
CA GLU A 410 19.85 23.64 1.82
C GLU A 410 19.95 22.61 0.68
N GLN A 411 19.36 21.44 0.88
CA GLN A 411 19.25 20.37 -0.12
C GLN A 411 18.33 20.75 -1.28
N LYS A 412 17.20 21.40 -1.01
CA LYS A 412 16.31 21.95 -2.04
C LYS A 412 17.01 23.00 -2.89
N HIS A 413 17.75 23.91 -2.27
CA HIS A 413 18.53 24.91 -2.98
C HIS A 413 19.60 24.28 -3.89
N ALA A 414 20.35 23.31 -3.35
CA ALA A 414 21.35 22.58 -4.13
C ALA A 414 20.74 21.80 -5.31
N PHE A 415 19.55 21.22 -5.12
CA PHE A 415 18.83 20.50 -6.17
C PHE A 415 18.38 21.42 -7.30
N LYS A 416 17.92 22.63 -6.96
CA LYS A 416 17.55 23.66 -7.94
C LYS A 416 18.77 24.13 -8.76
N VAL A 417 19.90 24.40 -8.10
CA VAL A 417 21.15 24.82 -8.76
C VAL A 417 21.64 23.79 -9.78
N ILE A 418 21.59 22.49 -9.46
CA ILE A 418 22.02 21.44 -10.41
C ILE A 418 21.08 21.32 -11.60
N SER A 419 19.79 21.50 -11.36
CA SER A 419 18.78 21.44 -12.41
C SER A 419 18.93 22.60 -13.40
N GLU A 420 19.24 23.80 -12.88
CA GLU A 420 19.56 24.99 -13.69
C GLU A 420 20.83 24.79 -14.54
N GLU A 421 21.86 24.14 -14.01
CA GLU A 421 23.06 23.81 -14.79
C GLU A 421 22.82 22.72 -15.82
N GLY A 422 22.01 21.71 -15.48
CA GLY A 422 21.57 20.70 -16.45
C GLY A 422 20.79 21.34 -17.61
N ALA A 423 19.92 22.30 -17.31
CA ALA A 423 19.14 23.03 -18.31
C ALA A 423 20.01 23.84 -19.28
N LYS A 424 21.11 24.45 -18.82
CA LYS A 424 22.08 25.18 -19.69
C LYS A 424 22.80 24.27 -20.70
N ARG A 425 22.83 22.95 -20.43
CA ARG A 425 23.48 21.93 -21.27
C ARG A 425 22.50 21.18 -22.16
N ALA A 426 21.21 21.48 -22.03
CA ALA A 426 20.12 20.92 -22.82
C ALA A 426 19.66 21.94 -23.88
N ASP A 427 18.87 21.47 -24.85
CA ASP A 427 18.13 22.39 -25.73
C ASP A 427 17.03 23.14 -24.96
N ALA A 428 16.40 24.12 -25.62
CA ALA A 428 15.43 25.01 -24.96
C ALA A 428 14.19 24.27 -24.42
N GLU A 429 13.80 23.15 -25.02
CA GLU A 429 12.63 22.36 -24.62
C GLU A 429 12.97 21.50 -23.38
N LEU A 430 14.04 20.70 -23.47
CA LEU A 430 14.51 19.87 -22.37
C LEU A 430 15.03 20.70 -21.18
N GLY A 431 15.61 21.88 -21.44
CA GLY A 431 16.04 22.81 -20.41
C GLY A 431 14.87 23.40 -19.62
N ALA A 432 13.74 23.72 -20.28
CA ALA A 432 12.54 24.18 -19.60
C ALA A 432 11.92 23.07 -18.73
N GLU A 433 11.85 21.85 -19.24
CA GLU A 433 11.33 20.69 -18.49
C GLU A 433 12.13 20.38 -17.21
N LEU A 434 13.45 20.61 -17.23
CA LEU A 434 14.32 20.42 -16.06
C LEU A 434 14.08 21.45 -14.97
N ILE A 435 13.77 22.69 -15.33
CA ILE A 435 13.43 23.74 -14.37
C ILE A 435 12.05 23.45 -13.77
N GLU A 436 11.09 23.08 -14.60
CA GLU A 436 9.71 22.80 -14.18
C GLU A 436 9.64 21.62 -13.19
N ASP A 437 10.29 20.49 -13.51
CA ASP A 437 10.34 19.36 -12.57
C ASP A 437 11.07 19.77 -11.26
N ALA A 438 12.08 20.67 -11.32
CA ALA A 438 12.82 21.11 -10.13
C ALA A 438 11.94 21.91 -9.17
N GLU A 439 11.09 22.75 -9.74
CA GLU A 439 10.12 23.57 -8.99
C GLU A 439 9.06 22.67 -8.35
N VAL A 440 8.54 21.69 -9.09
CA VAL A 440 7.62 20.68 -8.55
C VAL A 440 8.21 19.95 -7.33
N ILE A 441 9.48 19.57 -7.40
CA ILE A 441 10.17 18.83 -6.32
C ILE A 441 10.50 19.72 -5.12
N THR A 442 10.93 20.97 -5.35
CA THR A 442 11.42 21.84 -4.27
C THR A 442 10.31 22.61 -3.56
N GLU A 443 9.21 22.91 -4.26
CA GLU A 443 8.06 23.64 -3.69
C GLU A 443 7.13 22.73 -2.88
N GLY A 444 7.12 21.42 -3.15
CA GLY A 444 6.41 20.42 -2.33
C GLY A 444 4.88 20.55 -2.32
N THR A 445 4.30 21.30 -3.27
CA THR A 445 2.86 21.58 -3.38
C THR A 445 2.12 20.59 -4.29
N ALA A 446 2.84 19.74 -5.01
CA ALA A 446 2.29 18.77 -5.94
C ALA A 446 1.86 17.47 -5.24
N SER A 447 0.97 16.70 -5.89
CA SER A 447 0.53 15.41 -5.36
C SER A 447 1.70 14.42 -5.24
N ALA A 448 1.58 13.41 -4.38
CA ALA A 448 2.64 12.41 -4.19
C ALA A 448 3.00 11.67 -5.51
N ASP A 449 2.05 11.52 -6.42
CA ASP A 449 2.26 10.89 -7.73
C ASP A 449 2.96 11.84 -8.72
N GLU A 450 2.63 13.14 -8.69
CA GLU A 450 3.33 14.15 -9.49
C GLU A 450 4.77 14.37 -9.01
N LEU A 451 4.99 14.42 -7.69
CA LEU A 451 6.33 14.46 -7.09
C LEU A 451 7.15 13.23 -7.49
N ARG A 452 6.54 12.05 -7.45
CA ARG A 452 7.17 10.79 -7.86
C ARG A 452 7.56 10.81 -9.34
N ALA A 453 6.67 11.29 -10.21
CA ALA A 453 6.92 11.37 -11.64
C ALA A 453 7.99 12.43 -11.98
N ALA A 454 7.95 13.61 -11.34
CA ALA A 454 8.93 14.68 -11.51
C ALA A 454 10.32 14.25 -11.02
N ALA A 455 10.42 13.69 -9.80
CA ALA A 455 11.68 13.18 -9.27
C ALA A 455 12.30 12.11 -10.18
N TRP A 456 11.49 11.16 -10.66
CA TRP A 456 11.99 10.11 -11.54
C TRP A 456 12.45 10.64 -12.91
N ARG A 457 11.67 11.53 -13.55
CA ARG A 457 12.03 12.13 -14.84
C ARG A 457 13.28 12.99 -14.73
N GLN A 458 13.31 13.87 -13.75
CA GLN A 458 14.37 14.83 -13.57
C GLN A 458 15.69 14.16 -13.20
N THR A 459 15.66 13.21 -12.28
CA THR A 459 16.89 12.50 -11.94
C THR A 459 17.40 11.66 -13.11
N GLY A 460 16.51 10.99 -13.86
CA GLY A 460 16.91 10.26 -15.07
C GLY A 460 17.45 11.15 -16.20
N ARG A 461 16.91 12.36 -16.37
CA ARG A 461 17.36 13.35 -17.38
C ARG A 461 18.73 13.93 -17.02
N LEU A 462 18.89 14.43 -15.79
CA LEU A 462 20.15 14.97 -15.29
C LEU A 462 21.24 13.90 -15.30
N ALA A 463 20.93 12.69 -14.86
CA ALA A 463 21.83 11.54 -14.94
C ALA A 463 22.37 11.30 -16.36
N ARG A 464 21.55 11.39 -17.41
CA ARG A 464 22.00 11.23 -18.82
C ARG A 464 22.81 12.43 -19.32
N ILE A 465 22.42 13.63 -18.94
CA ILE A 465 23.14 14.87 -19.30
C ILE A 465 24.55 14.84 -18.69
N PHE A 466 24.71 14.37 -17.46
CA PHE A 466 26.00 14.32 -16.78
C PHE A 466 26.80 13.02 -17.03
N SER A 467 26.16 11.91 -17.42
CA SER A 467 26.86 10.65 -17.80
C SER A 467 27.30 10.57 -19.27
N SER A 468 26.74 11.40 -20.15
CA SER A 468 27.14 11.44 -21.57
C SER A 468 28.45 12.19 -21.84
N SER A 469 29.03 12.85 -20.83
CA SER A 469 30.38 13.41 -20.93
C SER A 469 31.39 12.31 -20.55
N LYS A 470 32.43 12.09 -21.38
CA LYS A 470 33.60 11.23 -21.06
C LYS A 470 34.44 11.71 -19.86
N GLN A 471 33.90 12.67 -19.13
CA GLN A 471 34.53 13.51 -18.14
C GLN A 471 33.98 13.19 -16.74
N MET A 472 33.07 12.21 -16.59
CA MET A 472 32.34 11.89 -15.34
C MET A 472 33.22 11.73 -14.09
N ALA A 473 34.38 11.08 -14.16
CA ALA A 473 35.27 10.96 -13.00
C ALA A 473 35.97 12.28 -12.61
N LYS A 474 36.22 13.15 -13.59
CA LYS A 474 36.86 14.46 -13.40
C LYS A 474 35.84 15.55 -13.05
N ASP A 475 34.65 15.45 -13.64
CA ASP A 475 33.51 16.35 -13.47
C ASP A 475 32.77 16.09 -12.16
N VAL A 476 32.75 14.88 -11.60
CA VAL A 476 32.13 14.64 -10.28
C VAL A 476 32.93 15.31 -9.17
N GLY A 477 34.27 15.28 -9.24
CA GLY A 477 35.14 16.01 -8.31
C GLY A 477 35.02 17.53 -8.49
N GLU A 478 35.09 18.03 -9.72
CA GLU A 478 34.92 19.46 -10.02
C GLU A 478 33.49 19.95 -9.72
N ALA A 479 32.46 19.12 -9.93
CA ALA A 479 31.08 19.45 -9.59
C ALA A 479 30.86 19.46 -8.08
N LEU A 480 31.45 18.54 -7.30
CA LEU A 480 31.37 18.54 -5.84
C LEU A 480 32.06 19.77 -5.22
N ASP A 481 33.23 20.15 -5.73
CA ASP A 481 33.94 21.38 -5.32
C ASP A 481 33.17 22.65 -5.75
N TRP A 482 32.64 22.66 -6.97
CA TRP A 482 31.84 23.77 -7.48
C TRP A 482 30.51 23.92 -6.73
N LEU A 483 29.80 22.82 -6.46
CA LEU A 483 28.56 22.79 -5.67
C LEU A 483 28.81 23.20 -4.23
N GLY A 484 29.87 22.67 -3.60
CA GLY A 484 30.29 23.09 -2.26
C GLY A 484 30.58 24.59 -2.16
N SER A 485 31.08 25.21 -3.25
CA SER A 485 31.30 26.66 -3.33
C SER A 485 30.03 27.50 -3.53
N LYS A 486 28.93 26.89 -4.00
CA LYS A 486 27.68 27.57 -4.36
C LYS A 486 26.52 27.35 -3.39
N THR A 487 26.48 26.21 -2.70
CA THR A 487 25.32 25.79 -1.89
C THR A 487 25.51 25.94 -0.38
N GLY A 488 26.58 26.60 0.08
CA GLY A 488 26.81 26.87 1.50
C GLY A 488 27.43 25.72 2.30
N GLY A 489 27.70 24.58 1.66
CA GLY A 489 28.34 23.42 2.29
C GLY A 489 28.40 22.19 1.37
N VAL A 490 29.44 21.37 1.54
CA VAL A 490 29.69 20.16 0.72
C VAL A 490 28.68 19.03 1.01
N GLY A 491 27.94 19.11 2.13
CA GLY A 491 26.93 18.13 2.53
C GLY A 491 25.74 18.04 1.57
N ALA A 492 25.23 19.18 1.09
CA ALA A 492 24.13 19.21 0.12
C ALA A 492 24.56 18.72 -1.27
N ALA A 493 25.80 19.05 -1.68
CA ALA A 493 26.41 18.55 -2.92
C ALA A 493 26.56 17.02 -2.92
N TYR A 494 27.06 16.48 -1.81
CA TYR A 494 27.25 15.05 -1.59
C TYR A 494 25.92 14.28 -1.55
N PHE A 495 24.88 14.85 -0.93
CA PHE A 495 23.53 14.26 -0.91
C PHE A 495 22.96 14.09 -2.32
N ILE A 496 23.16 15.08 -3.20
CA ILE A 496 22.59 15.04 -4.55
C ILE A 496 23.40 14.11 -5.47
N VAL A 497 24.72 14.07 -5.33
CA VAL A 497 25.54 13.05 -6.02
C VAL A 497 25.15 11.64 -5.56
N LYS A 498 24.84 11.45 -4.27
CA LYS A 498 24.25 10.20 -3.76
C LYS A 498 22.90 9.89 -4.40
N LEU A 499 22.03 10.88 -4.54
CA LEU A 499 20.72 10.71 -5.19
C LEU A 499 20.90 10.28 -6.67
N PHE A 500 21.85 10.88 -7.39
CA PHE A 500 22.17 10.54 -8.78
C PHE A 500 22.79 9.15 -8.95
N LEU A 501 23.78 8.81 -8.13
CA LEU A 501 24.43 7.49 -8.16
C LEU A 501 23.42 6.39 -7.82
N TRP A 502 22.58 6.59 -6.80
CA TRP A 502 21.55 5.64 -6.37
C TRP A 502 20.41 5.38 -7.37
N ILE A 503 20.30 6.20 -8.42
CA ILE A 503 19.29 6.07 -9.49
C ILE A 503 19.92 5.49 -10.77
N LEU A 504 21.21 5.77 -11.02
CA LEU A 504 21.99 5.22 -12.14
C LEU A 504 22.52 3.79 -11.88
N THR A 505 22.97 3.52 -10.66
CA THR A 505 23.16 2.17 -10.07
C THR A 505 21.90 1.76 -9.35
#